data_AF-A0A926BIC8-F1
#
_entry.id   AF-A0A926BIC8-F1
#
_cell.length_a   1.000
_cell.length_b   1.000
_cell.length_c   1.000
_cell.angle_alpha   90.00
_cell.angle_beta   90.00
_cell.angle_gamma   90.00
#
_symmetry.space_group_name_H-M   'P 1'
#
loop_
_entity.id
_entity.type
_entity.pdbx_description
1 polymer ?
#
loop_
_entity_poly.entity_id
_entity_poly.type
_entity_poly.pdbx_seq_one_letter_code
_entity_poly.pdbx_strand_id
1 'polypeptide(L)'
;MNKYSPVPAALLVATLLSFSAPLLAPVASFASLNAKSQMALGNPDRATASPSNPQHYLIQRPQYALSYNDTLRFPNWVAWHLTKSDVGELDRGAFQPDPALPESF
;
A
#
# COMPACT_ATOMS: atom_id res chain seq x y z
N MET A 1 -10.41 68.95 -24.63
CA MET A 1 -9.26 69.85 -24.81
C MET A 1 -8.65 70.11 -23.43
N ASN A 2 -7.32 69.94 -23.33
CA ASN A 2 -6.39 70.37 -22.26
C ASN A 2 -6.48 69.61 -20.91
N LYS A 3 -5.62 68.62 -20.62
CA LYS A 3 -4.18 68.61 -20.23
C LYS A 3 -3.94 68.69 -18.70
N TYR A 4 -3.46 67.57 -18.14
CA TYR A 4 -2.55 67.30 -17.00
C TYR A 4 -2.73 67.97 -15.62
N SER A 5 -2.69 67.14 -14.57
CA SER A 5 -1.91 67.41 -13.34
C SER A 5 -1.51 66.10 -12.62
N PRO A 6 -0.29 65.97 -12.03
CA PRO A 6 0.25 64.73 -11.46
C PRO A 6 0.02 64.54 -9.95
N VAL A 7 0.31 63.31 -9.50
CA VAL A 7 0.10 62.63 -8.21
C VAL A 7 0.72 63.32 -6.99
N PRO A 8 0.17 63.16 -5.76
CA PRO A 8 0.97 63.23 -4.54
C PRO A 8 1.16 61.85 -3.89
N ALA A 9 2.43 61.57 -3.58
CA ALA A 9 2.88 60.43 -2.78
C ALA A 9 2.35 60.52 -1.34
N ALA A 10 1.75 59.43 -0.86
CA ALA A 10 1.52 59.20 0.56
C ALA A 10 1.85 57.74 0.89
N LEU A 11 2.97 57.60 1.58
CA LEU A 11 3.55 56.43 2.21
C LEU A 11 2.61 55.93 3.34
N LEU A 12 2.26 54.63 3.40
CA LEU A 12 2.30 53.84 4.64
C LEU A 12 1.88 52.36 4.44
N VAL A 13 2.84 51.46 4.67
CA VAL A 13 2.80 50.27 5.54
C VAL A 13 1.64 49.25 5.38
N ALA A 14 1.98 48.01 5.01
CA ALA A 14 1.51 46.81 5.72
C ALA A 14 2.35 45.56 5.36
N THR A 15 2.78 44.87 6.40
CA THR A 15 3.60 43.66 6.46
C THR A 15 3.09 42.49 5.62
N LEU A 16 3.96 41.88 4.81
CA LEU A 16 3.74 40.55 4.25
C LEU A 16 3.88 39.50 5.37
N LEU A 17 2.76 39.04 5.92
CA LEU A 17 2.70 37.79 6.67
C LEU A 17 3.01 36.64 5.71
N SER A 18 4.21 36.08 5.81
CA SER A 18 4.55 34.81 5.18
C SER A 18 3.78 33.69 5.88
N PHE A 19 2.55 33.44 5.41
CA PHE A 19 1.80 32.24 5.77
C PHE A 19 2.45 31.05 5.05
N SER A 20 3.43 30.42 5.70
CA SER A 20 3.93 29.12 5.24
C SER A 20 2.79 28.11 5.46
N ALA A 21 2.01 27.88 4.42
CA ALA A 21 1.09 26.74 4.39
C ALA A 21 1.94 25.47 4.39
N PRO A 22 1.79 24.55 5.36
CA PRO A 22 2.35 23.23 5.18
C PRO A 22 1.60 22.62 4.01
N LEU A 23 2.34 22.28 2.95
CA LEU A 23 1.81 21.47 1.86
C LEU A 23 1.39 20.14 2.49
N LEU A 24 0.10 19.99 2.79
CA LEU A 24 -0.50 18.68 3.01
C LEU A 24 -0.37 17.97 1.66
N ALA A 25 0.74 17.27 1.46
CA ALA A 25 0.81 16.26 0.43
C ALA A 25 -0.29 15.25 0.78
N PRO A 26 -1.29 15.01 -0.09
CA PRO A 26 -2.15 13.86 0.10
C PRO A 26 -1.23 12.66 0.09
N VAL A 27 -1.11 11.97 1.23
CA VAL A 27 -0.54 10.63 1.27
C VAL A 27 -1.35 9.85 0.25
N ALA A 28 -0.70 9.45 -0.84
CA ALA A 28 -1.33 8.66 -1.88
C ALA A 28 -2.08 7.51 -1.19
N SER A 29 -3.38 7.43 -1.43
CA SER A 29 -4.23 6.36 -0.90
C SER A 29 -3.62 5.04 -1.32
N PHE A 30 -3.06 4.30 -0.36
CA PHE A 30 -2.59 2.95 -0.61
C PHE A 30 -3.74 1.97 -0.41
N ALA A 31 -3.88 1.10 -1.42
CA ALA A 31 -4.83 0.01 -1.56
C ALA A 31 -6.26 0.42 -1.98
N SER A 32 -6.55 0.18 -3.27
CA SER A 32 -7.90 -0.09 -3.73
C SER A 32 -8.52 -1.16 -2.83
N LEU A 33 -9.64 -0.83 -2.17
CA LEU A 33 -10.48 -1.78 -1.46
C LEU A 33 -11.16 -2.70 -2.47
N ASN A 34 -10.39 -3.62 -3.04
CA ASN A 34 -10.96 -4.80 -3.67
C ASN A 34 -11.30 -5.77 -2.53
N ALA A 35 -12.55 -5.76 -2.06
CA ALA A 35 -13.07 -6.71 -1.07
C ALA A 35 -12.91 -8.19 -1.49
N LYS A 36 -12.51 -8.47 -2.75
CA LYS A 36 -12.14 -9.82 -3.21
C LYS A 36 -10.68 -10.22 -2.96
N SER A 37 -9.79 -9.29 -2.59
CA SER A 37 -8.37 -9.64 -2.39
C SER A 37 -8.15 -10.21 -0.99
N GLN A 38 -7.35 -11.27 -0.91
CA GLN A 38 -6.94 -11.92 0.34
C GLN A 38 -6.20 -10.97 1.31
N MET A 39 -5.89 -9.75 0.85
CA MET A 39 -5.18 -8.70 1.59
C MET A 39 -6.03 -7.44 1.81
N ALA A 40 -7.35 -7.57 1.94
CA ALA A 40 -8.25 -6.43 2.15
C ALA A 40 -7.91 -5.58 3.40
N LEU A 41 -7.31 -6.20 4.42
CA LEU A 41 -6.85 -5.53 5.65
C LEU A 41 -5.41 -4.99 5.56
N GLY A 42 -4.77 -5.13 4.39
CA GLY A 42 -3.42 -4.64 4.14
C GLY A 42 -2.33 -5.71 4.18
N ASN A 43 -1.08 -5.25 4.23
CA ASN A 43 0.14 -6.07 4.25
C ASN A 43 0.88 -5.85 5.60
N PRO A 44 0.80 -6.79 6.56
CA PRO A 44 1.28 -6.59 7.93
C PRO A 44 2.76 -6.24 8.08
N ASP A 45 3.62 -6.82 7.24
CA ASP A 45 5.09 -6.72 7.34
C ASP A 45 5.74 -6.13 6.08
N ARG A 46 4.94 -5.63 5.13
CA ARG A 46 5.39 -5.10 3.84
C ARG A 46 6.11 -6.16 2.98
N ALA A 47 5.69 -7.42 3.07
CA ALA A 47 6.20 -8.50 2.21
C ALA A 47 6.10 -8.16 0.71
N THR A 48 7.07 -8.62 -0.08
CA THR A 48 7.14 -8.40 -1.54
C THR A 48 7.38 -9.71 -2.28
N ALA A 49 6.94 -9.81 -3.54
CA ALA A 49 7.16 -11.00 -4.37
C ALA A 49 8.61 -11.11 -4.91
N SER A 50 9.57 -10.41 -4.29
CA SER A 50 10.97 -10.41 -4.70
C SER A 50 11.75 -11.47 -3.93
N PRO A 51 12.46 -12.40 -4.59
CA PRO A 51 13.35 -13.35 -3.92
C PRO A 51 14.48 -12.68 -3.12
N SER A 52 14.76 -11.39 -3.40
CA SER A 52 15.71 -10.59 -2.61
C SER A 52 15.19 -10.20 -1.21
N ASN A 53 13.95 -10.55 -0.86
CA ASN A 53 13.36 -10.38 0.46
C ASN A 53 12.95 -11.74 1.07
N PRO A 54 13.90 -12.66 1.30
CA PRO A 54 13.61 -14.06 1.63
C PRO A 54 12.92 -14.26 2.99
N GLN A 55 13.07 -13.32 3.94
CA GLN A 55 12.37 -13.38 5.23
C GLN A 55 10.93 -12.86 5.16
N HIS A 56 10.55 -12.14 4.10
CA HIS A 56 9.22 -11.56 3.90
C HIS A 56 8.76 -11.72 2.44
N TYR A 57 8.81 -12.96 1.93
CA TYR A 57 8.48 -13.27 0.54
C TYR A 57 6.96 -13.40 0.36
N LEU A 58 6.35 -12.49 -0.38
CA LEU A 58 4.91 -12.46 -0.60
C LEU A 58 4.49 -13.51 -1.62
N ILE A 59 3.66 -14.46 -1.17
CA ILE A 59 2.99 -15.44 -2.02
C ILE A 59 1.50 -15.10 -2.07
N GLN A 60 0.97 -14.86 -3.27
CA GLN A 60 -0.45 -14.59 -3.50
C GLN A 60 -1.08 -15.72 -4.33
N ARG A 61 -2.28 -16.14 -3.90
CA ARG A 61 -3.09 -17.18 -4.55
C ARG A 61 -4.56 -16.74 -4.56
N PRO A 62 -5.40 -17.38 -5.40
CA PRO A 62 -6.84 -17.15 -5.34
C PRO A 62 -7.44 -17.42 -3.95
N GLN A 63 -6.90 -18.39 -3.21
CA GLN A 63 -7.44 -18.86 -1.93
C GLN A 63 -6.90 -18.10 -0.72
N TYR A 64 -5.66 -17.61 -0.77
CA TYR A 64 -4.97 -16.95 0.35
C TYR A 64 -3.80 -16.07 -0.13
N ALA A 65 -3.31 -15.22 0.75
CA ALA A 65 -2.00 -14.57 0.62
C ALA A 65 -1.17 -14.88 1.88
N LEU A 66 0.15 -14.97 1.75
CA LEU A 66 1.05 -15.18 2.88
C LEU A 66 2.39 -14.49 2.69
N SER A 67 3.05 -14.16 3.79
CA SER A 67 4.46 -13.79 3.84
C SER A 67 5.25 -15.02 4.28
N TYR A 68 6.06 -15.57 3.39
CA TYR A 68 6.94 -16.71 3.65
C TYR A 68 8.28 -16.25 4.23
N ASN A 69 8.77 -16.97 5.24
CA ASN A 69 10.08 -16.74 5.83
C ASN A 69 10.99 -17.93 5.53
N ASP A 70 11.95 -17.72 4.63
CA ASP A 70 12.88 -18.74 4.20
C ASP A 70 13.87 -19.17 5.30
N THR A 71 14.21 -18.30 6.24
CA THR A 71 15.06 -18.67 7.37
C THR A 71 14.34 -19.62 8.33
N LEU A 72 13.05 -19.40 8.55
CA LEU A 72 12.23 -20.18 9.48
C LEU A 72 11.54 -21.38 8.82
N ARG A 73 11.45 -21.39 7.49
CA ARG A 73 10.74 -22.39 6.67
C ARG A 73 9.24 -22.47 6.94
N PHE A 74 8.63 -21.37 7.37
CA PHE A 74 7.19 -21.24 7.60
C PHE A 74 6.72 -19.79 7.38
N PRO A 75 5.40 -19.55 7.21
CA PRO A 75 4.90 -18.19 7.00
C PRO A 75 4.95 -17.32 8.26
N ASN A 76 5.32 -16.05 8.12
CA ASN A 76 5.16 -15.03 9.16
C ASN A 76 3.68 -14.74 9.44
N TRP A 77 2.88 -14.69 8.37
CA TRP A 77 1.43 -14.51 8.42
C TRP A 77 0.77 -15.15 7.20
N VAL A 78 -0.51 -15.50 7.36
CA VAL A 78 -1.40 -15.95 6.28
C VAL A 78 -2.69 -15.16 6.41
N ALA A 79 -3.21 -14.65 5.30
CA ALA A 79 -4.46 -13.91 5.21
C ALA A 79 -5.37 -14.56 4.19
N TRP A 80 -6.66 -14.63 4.52
CA TRP A 80 -7.70 -15.14 3.63
C TRP A 80 -9.01 -14.39 3.85
N HIS A 81 -9.84 -14.36 2.82
CA HIS A 81 -11.21 -13.89 2.83
C HIS A 81 -12.11 -15.09 2.57
N LEU A 82 -13.02 -15.36 3.49
CA LEU A 82 -13.91 -16.51 3.45
C LEU A 82 -15.36 -16.04 3.38
N THR A 83 -16.06 -16.51 2.35
CA THR A 83 -17.49 -16.28 2.15
C THR A 83 -18.21 -17.62 1.99
N LYS A 84 -19.55 -17.60 1.99
CA LYS A 84 -20.34 -18.81 1.76
C LYS A 84 -20.08 -19.45 0.39
N SER A 85 -19.70 -18.68 -0.63
CA SER A 85 -19.39 -19.22 -1.96
C SER A 85 -18.07 -20.00 -2.03
N ASP A 86 -17.22 -19.87 -1.02
CA ASP A 86 -15.94 -20.59 -0.94
C ASP A 86 -16.08 -21.95 -0.24
N VAL A 87 -17.26 -22.26 0.30
CA VAL A 87 -17.55 -23.49 1.04
C VAL A 87 -18.36 -24.43 0.16
N GLY A 88 -17.87 -25.67 0.03
CA GLY A 88 -18.53 -26.74 -0.71
C GLY A 88 -17.97 -28.10 -0.31
N GLU A 89 -18.41 -29.14 -1.02
CA GLU A 89 -17.88 -30.49 -0.85
C GLU A 89 -16.70 -30.71 -1.80
N LEU A 90 -15.56 -31.08 -1.24
CA LEU A 90 -14.34 -31.41 -1.97
C LEU A 90 -13.49 -32.37 -1.12
N ASP A 91 -12.92 -33.38 -1.74
CA ASP A 91 -11.96 -34.26 -1.07
C ASP A 91 -10.67 -33.51 -0.73
N ARG A 92 -10.10 -33.80 0.45
CA ARG A 92 -8.81 -33.23 0.86
C ARG A 92 -7.66 -34.04 0.28
N GLY A 93 -6.73 -33.36 -0.40
CA GLY A 93 -5.51 -33.96 -0.93
C GLY A 93 -4.42 -34.20 0.13
N ALA A 94 -3.34 -34.87 -0.28
CA ALA A 94 -2.13 -35.06 0.54
C ALA A 94 -1.30 -33.77 0.67
N PHE A 95 -0.42 -33.71 1.67
CA PHE A 95 0.57 -32.62 1.80
C PHE A 95 1.61 -32.68 0.68
N GLN A 96 1.98 -31.52 0.14
CA GLN A 96 2.96 -31.38 -0.94
C GLN A 96 3.85 -30.14 -0.74
N PRO A 97 5.12 -30.17 -1.21
CA PRO A 97 5.96 -28.97 -1.28
C PRO A 97 5.34 -27.89 -2.16
N ASP A 98 5.58 -26.60 -1.86
CA ASP A 98 5.08 -25.49 -2.69
C ASP A 98 6.00 -25.29 -3.91
N PRO A 99 5.52 -25.56 -5.14
CA PRO A 99 6.35 -25.47 -6.35
C PRO A 99 6.66 -24.03 -6.77
N ALA A 100 6.05 -23.02 -6.14
CA ALA A 100 6.28 -21.62 -6.46
C ALA A 100 7.35 -20.95 -5.59
N LEU A 101 7.92 -21.69 -4.62
CA LEU A 101 9.07 -21.17 -3.89
C LEU A 101 10.27 -21.08 -4.84
N PRO A 102 11.04 -19.99 -4.80
CA PRO A 102 12.32 -19.91 -5.52
C PRO A 102 13.22 -21.10 -5.19
N GLU A 103 13.90 -21.67 -6.19
CA GLU A 103 14.81 -22.81 -5.96
C GLU A 103 15.95 -22.50 -4.98
N SER A 104 16.27 -21.22 -4.80
CA SER A 104 17.29 -20.74 -3.86
C SER A 104 16.81 -20.70 -2.41
N PHE A 105 15.52 -20.91 -2.15
CA PHE A 105 14.97 -20.97 -0.80
C PHE A 105 15.24 -22.37 -0.25
#